data_AF-A0A368FP68-F1
#
_entry.id   AF-A0A368FP68-F1
#
_cell.length_a   1.000
_cell.length_b   1.000
_cell.length_c   1.000
_cell.angle_alpha   90.00
_cell.angle_beta   90.00
_cell.angle_gamma   90.00
#
_symmetry.space_group_name_H-M   'P 1'
#
loop_
_entity.id
_entity.type
_entity.pdbx_description
1 polymer ?
#
loop_
_entity_poly.entity_id
_entity_poly.type
_entity_poly.pdbx_seq_one_letter_code
_entity_poly.pdbx_strand_id
1 'polypeptide(L)'
;MEKVQGTKYISSLQLTKEAPRETCCIRDPAGDVVTGHYGARLNPIVILDAQTLLLQRFTIEGSKPPDAWIYAGRGEINQENGKKAFIVGRDTPEHHCSIREDWTNEDVVVRLADGQTVYDIEWVSVFCYNYSVDFAHLPVSLDRNVNLVPAYLPEFRKTAPFRERRRRCP
;
A
#
# COMPACT_ATOMS: atom_id res chain seq x y z
N MET A 1 13.51 -55.99 -11.26
CA MET A 1 14.18 -55.32 -10.13
C MET A 1 14.29 -53.84 -10.51
N GLU A 2 13.35 -53.01 -10.07
CA GLU A 2 13.29 -51.60 -10.47
C GLU A 2 13.52 -50.73 -9.23
N LYS A 3 14.59 -49.93 -9.30
CA LYS A 3 15.14 -49.19 -8.17
C LYS A 3 14.40 -47.85 -8.08
N VAL A 4 13.43 -47.74 -7.19
CA VAL A 4 12.75 -46.46 -6.90
C VAL A 4 13.72 -45.56 -6.14
N GLN A 5 14.32 -44.61 -6.85
CA GLN A 5 15.18 -43.58 -6.26
C GLN A 5 14.30 -42.57 -5.50
N GLY A 6 14.29 -42.70 -4.17
CA GLY A 6 13.57 -41.80 -3.29
C GLY A 6 14.13 -40.38 -3.32
N THR A 7 13.27 -39.41 -3.59
CA THR A 7 13.57 -37.98 -3.56
C THR A 7 14.04 -37.58 -2.17
N LYS A 8 15.27 -37.08 -2.04
CA LYS A 8 15.86 -36.63 -0.77
C LYS A 8 15.44 -35.18 -0.50
N TYR A 9 14.45 -34.98 0.36
CA TYR A 9 14.06 -33.65 0.83
C TYR A 9 14.99 -33.22 1.99
N ILE A 10 15.50 -31.99 1.93
CA ILE A 10 16.40 -31.42 2.96
C ILE A 10 15.59 -31.01 4.21
N SER A 11 14.31 -30.68 4.03
CA SER A 11 13.32 -30.55 5.11
C SER A 11 11.92 -30.65 4.53
N SER A 12 10.98 -31.16 5.32
CA SER A 12 9.54 -31.07 5.05
C SER A 12 8.91 -30.23 6.16
N LEU A 13 8.25 -29.15 5.79
CA LEU A 13 7.43 -28.38 6.73
C LEU A 13 6.01 -28.90 6.63
N GLN A 14 5.48 -29.45 7.72
CA GLN A 14 4.07 -29.75 7.80
C GLN A 14 3.31 -28.45 8.05
N LEU A 15 2.59 -27.96 7.02
CA LEU A 15 1.68 -26.81 7.09
C LEU A 15 0.38 -27.21 7.83
N THR A 16 0.49 -27.65 9.08
CA THR A 16 -0.64 -28.02 9.94
C THR A 16 -1.07 -26.89 10.88
N LYS A 17 -0.33 -25.77 10.90
CA LYS A 17 -0.75 -24.57 11.62
C LYS A 17 -1.81 -23.83 10.84
N GLU A 18 -2.83 -23.36 11.55
CA GLU A 18 -3.84 -22.45 11.00
C GLU A 18 -3.14 -21.23 10.40
N ALA A 19 -3.57 -20.84 9.20
CA ALA A 19 -3.03 -19.66 8.53
C ALA A 19 -3.16 -18.45 9.48
N PRO A 20 -2.14 -17.57 9.55
CA PRO A 20 -2.26 -16.35 10.32
C PRO A 20 -3.55 -15.63 9.89
N ARG A 21 -4.43 -15.35 10.86
CA ARG A 21 -5.60 -14.52 10.58
C ARG A 21 -5.10 -13.18 10.09
N GLU A 22 -5.72 -12.63 9.05
CA GLU A 22 -5.33 -11.34 8.48
C GLU A 22 -5.18 -10.32 9.60
N THR A 23 -3.94 -9.93 9.87
CA THR A 23 -3.62 -9.02 10.96
C THR A 23 -4.28 -7.69 10.62
N CYS A 24 -5.29 -7.34 11.42
CA CYS A 24 -5.87 -6.01 11.59
C CYS A 24 -5.79 -5.08 10.36
N CYS A 25 -6.94 -4.84 9.76
CA CYS A 25 -7.10 -3.73 8.84
C CYS A 25 -7.16 -2.38 9.58
N ILE A 26 -6.61 -1.34 8.95
CA ILE A 26 -6.72 0.06 9.35
C ILE A 26 -8.18 0.49 9.09
N ARG A 27 -8.82 1.11 10.09
CA ARG A 27 -10.23 1.51 10.06
C ARG A 27 -10.40 2.88 10.71
N ASP A 28 -11.44 3.59 10.30
CA ASP A 28 -11.87 4.79 11.01
C ASP A 28 -12.68 4.37 12.26
N PRO A 29 -12.35 4.88 13.46
CA PRO A 29 -13.16 4.69 14.65
C PRO A 29 -14.61 5.19 14.49
N ALA A 30 -14.86 6.16 13.62
CA ALA A 30 -16.17 6.77 13.41
C ALA A 30 -17.08 6.01 12.44
N GLY A 31 -16.54 5.09 11.63
CA GLY A 31 -17.34 4.31 10.69
C GLY A 31 -16.53 3.45 9.72
N ASP A 32 -17.23 2.61 8.96
CA ASP A 32 -16.57 1.67 8.05
C ASP A 32 -16.06 2.33 6.75
N VAL A 33 -16.65 3.46 6.34
CA VAL A 33 -16.34 4.11 5.06
C VAL A 33 -16.13 5.60 5.28
N VAL A 34 -14.94 6.09 4.89
CA VAL A 34 -14.61 7.51 4.89
C VAL A 34 -14.79 8.07 3.50
N THR A 35 -15.61 9.11 3.38
CA THR A 35 -15.82 9.85 2.14
C THR A 35 -15.29 11.27 2.29
N GLY A 36 -14.76 11.83 1.22
CA GLY A 36 -14.52 13.26 1.18
C GLY A 36 -14.44 13.82 -0.24
N HIS A 37 -13.49 14.73 -0.47
CA HIS A 37 -13.50 15.57 -1.67
C HIS A 37 -13.23 14.77 -2.96
N TYR A 38 -13.77 15.25 -4.08
CA TYR A 38 -13.58 14.65 -5.41
C TYR A 38 -13.92 13.15 -5.46
N GLY A 39 -14.97 12.76 -4.73
CA GLY A 39 -15.44 11.37 -4.68
C GLY A 39 -14.46 10.41 -3.99
N ALA A 40 -13.43 10.91 -3.30
CA ALA A 40 -12.50 10.09 -2.54
C ALA A 40 -13.26 9.26 -1.51
N ARG A 41 -13.11 7.94 -1.59
CA ARG A 41 -13.75 6.99 -0.67
C ARG A 41 -12.78 5.90 -0.26
N LEU A 42 -12.53 5.82 1.05
CA LEU A 42 -11.69 4.82 1.68
C LEU A 42 -12.57 3.85 2.48
N ASN A 43 -12.34 2.55 2.28
CA ASN A 43 -12.87 1.47 3.12
C ASN A 43 -11.71 0.98 4.01
N PRO A 44 -11.93 0.01 4.92
CA PRO A 44 -10.85 -0.54 5.72
C PRO A 44 -9.68 -0.99 4.85
N ILE A 45 -8.46 -0.56 5.21
CA ILE A 45 -7.26 -0.91 4.46
C ILE A 45 -6.68 -2.18 5.06
N VAL A 46 -6.46 -3.19 4.23
CA VAL A 46 -5.83 -4.44 4.65
C VAL A 46 -4.31 -4.27 4.61
N ILE A 47 -3.63 -4.73 5.66
CA ILE A 47 -2.17 -4.71 5.74
C ILE A 47 -1.65 -6.03 5.20
N LEU A 48 -1.00 -6.01 4.03
CA LEU A 48 -0.44 -7.21 3.41
C LEU A 48 0.93 -7.56 4.01
N ASP A 49 1.76 -6.54 4.22
CA ASP A 49 3.07 -6.65 4.88
C ASP A 49 3.47 -5.29 5.50
N ALA A 50 4.66 -5.22 6.07
CA ALA A 50 5.16 -4.04 6.78
C ALA A 50 5.23 -2.76 5.91
N GLN A 51 5.24 -2.86 4.58
CA GLN A 51 5.26 -1.73 3.64
C GLN A 51 4.11 -1.75 2.64
N THR A 52 3.35 -2.84 2.51
CA THR A 52 2.32 -3.00 1.48
C THR A 52 0.92 -3.01 2.08
N LEU A 53 0.06 -2.17 1.53
CA LEU A 53 -1.33 -1.98 1.91
C LEU A 53 -2.25 -2.29 0.73
N LEU A 54 -3.45 -2.81 1.02
CA LEU A 54 -4.52 -3.00 0.06
C LEU A 54 -5.68 -2.04 0.41
N LEU A 55 -5.91 -1.07 -0.45
CA LEU A 55 -7.06 -0.17 -0.39
C LEU A 55 -8.22 -0.88 -1.11
N GLN A 56 -9.16 -1.41 -0.32
CA GLN A 56 -10.29 -2.15 -0.86
C GLN A 56 -11.36 -1.20 -1.40
N ARG A 57 -11.92 -1.55 -2.57
CA ARG A 57 -13.04 -0.85 -3.21
C ARG A 57 -12.84 0.67 -3.24
N PHE A 58 -11.62 1.10 -3.53
CA PHE A 58 -11.23 2.49 -3.56
C PHE A 58 -11.95 3.25 -4.68
N THR A 59 -12.32 4.50 -4.40
CA THR A 59 -12.95 5.39 -5.39
C THR A 59 -12.34 6.78 -5.30
N ILE A 60 -12.10 7.40 -6.46
CA ILE A 60 -11.76 8.82 -6.60
C ILE A 60 -12.07 9.30 -8.01
N GLU A 61 -12.53 10.54 -8.15
CA GLU A 61 -12.61 11.27 -9.42
C GLU A 61 -11.26 11.94 -9.71
N GLY A 62 -10.22 11.14 -9.97
CA GLY A 62 -8.84 11.61 -10.13
C GLY A 62 -8.61 12.58 -11.29
N SER A 63 -9.55 12.67 -12.24
CA SER A 63 -9.50 13.65 -13.33
C SER A 63 -9.70 15.11 -12.88
N LYS A 64 -10.28 15.35 -11.70
CA LYS A 64 -10.60 16.68 -11.16
C LYS A 64 -9.46 17.34 -10.36
N PRO A 65 -8.82 16.66 -9.38
CA PRO A 65 -7.75 17.28 -8.62
C PRO A 65 -6.48 17.44 -9.48
N PRO A 66 -5.71 18.52 -9.26
CA PRO A 66 -4.52 18.80 -10.06
C PRO A 66 -3.32 17.90 -9.69
N ASP A 67 -3.27 17.35 -8.47
CA ASP A 67 -2.11 16.60 -7.98
C ASP A 67 -2.48 15.63 -6.83
N ALA A 68 -3.34 14.65 -7.11
CA ALA A 68 -3.78 13.67 -6.11
C ALA A 68 -2.80 12.50 -5.92
N TRP A 69 -2.62 12.05 -4.68
CA TRP A 69 -1.72 10.96 -4.30
C TRP A 69 -2.34 10.09 -3.20
N ILE A 70 -1.95 8.82 -3.16
CA ILE A 70 -1.99 8.07 -1.90
C ILE A 70 -0.77 8.48 -1.09
N TYR A 71 -1.00 8.94 0.13
CA TYR A 71 -0.02 9.63 0.95
C TYR A 71 -0.07 9.07 2.37
N ALA A 72 1.08 8.92 3.02
CA ALA A 72 1.13 8.38 4.37
C ALA A 72 2.23 9.04 5.19
N GLY A 73 1.96 9.30 6.46
CA GLY A 73 2.81 10.15 7.26
C GLY A 73 2.49 10.13 8.74
N ARG A 74 3.11 11.05 9.48
CA ARG A 74 3.01 11.16 10.93
C ARG A 74 2.73 12.60 11.35
N GLY A 75 1.94 12.81 12.41
CA GLY A 75 1.56 14.14 12.87
C GLY A 75 0.50 14.77 11.97
N GLU A 76 0.56 16.10 11.80
CA GLU A 76 -0.42 16.80 10.97
C GLU A 76 -0.36 16.37 9.49
N ILE A 77 -1.51 16.22 8.85
CA ILE A 77 -1.62 15.86 7.44
C ILE A 77 -1.31 17.10 6.59
N ASN A 78 -0.06 17.20 6.14
CA ASN A 78 0.44 18.27 5.28
C ASN A 78 1.57 17.77 4.37
N GLN A 79 2.06 18.63 3.46
CA GLN A 79 3.12 18.29 2.50
C GLN A 79 4.46 17.88 3.13
N GLU A 80 4.76 18.29 4.37
CA GLU A 80 6.06 18.08 5.00
C GLU A 80 6.09 16.75 5.77
N ASN A 81 4.94 16.32 6.27
CA ASN A 81 4.82 15.22 7.22
C ASN A 81 4.45 13.87 6.60
N GLY A 82 4.27 13.80 5.28
CA GLY A 82 3.96 12.56 4.58
C GLY A 82 4.90 12.21 3.43
N LYS A 83 4.70 11.00 2.91
CA LYS A 83 5.40 10.49 1.74
C LYS A 83 4.41 9.87 0.75
N LYS A 84 4.70 10.04 -0.54
CA LYS A 84 3.89 9.50 -1.64
C LYS A 84 4.10 7.99 -1.71
N ALA A 85 3.02 7.24 -1.57
CA ALA A 85 3.02 5.80 -1.77
C ALA A 85 3.11 5.48 -3.27
N PHE A 86 3.60 4.29 -3.59
CA PHE A 86 3.67 3.75 -4.94
C PHE A 86 2.48 2.81 -5.16
N ILE A 87 1.67 3.06 -6.18
CA ILE A 87 0.63 2.11 -6.61
C ILE A 87 1.31 0.97 -7.37
N VAL A 88 1.17 -0.26 -6.87
CA VAL A 88 1.80 -1.45 -7.45
C VAL A 88 1.21 -1.73 -8.84
N GLY A 89 2.07 -2.02 -9.82
CA GLY A 89 1.68 -2.24 -11.21
C GLY A 89 1.48 -0.96 -12.03
N ARG A 90 1.44 0.21 -11.39
CA ARG A 90 1.34 1.53 -12.04
C ARG A 90 2.64 2.32 -11.90
N ASP A 91 3.14 2.42 -10.67
CA ASP A 91 4.25 3.30 -10.33
C ASP A 91 5.58 2.54 -10.22
N THR A 92 6.66 3.20 -10.65
CA THR A 92 8.05 2.78 -10.47
C THR A 92 8.88 3.95 -9.95
N PRO A 93 10.09 3.71 -9.39
CA PRO A 93 11.00 4.80 -9.01
C PRO A 93 11.29 5.77 -10.18
N GLU A 94 11.24 5.29 -11.42
CA GLU A 94 11.46 6.09 -12.63
C GLU A 94 10.18 6.75 -13.18
N HIS A 95 9.01 6.26 -12.79
CA HIS A 95 7.69 6.71 -13.24
C HIS A 95 6.69 6.69 -12.08
N HIS A 96 6.60 7.81 -11.36
CA HIS A 96 5.72 7.98 -10.21
C HIS A 96 4.90 9.26 -10.42
N CYS A 97 3.62 9.10 -10.75
CA CYS A 97 2.76 10.19 -11.18
C CYS A 97 1.52 10.33 -10.31
N SER A 98 0.99 11.55 -10.21
CA SER A 98 -0.27 11.78 -9.49
C SER A 98 -1.41 11.00 -10.14
N ILE A 99 -2.42 10.66 -9.35
CA ILE A 99 -3.65 10.02 -9.80
C ILE A 99 -4.40 11.02 -10.67
N ARG A 100 -4.60 10.68 -11.94
CA ARG A 100 -5.31 11.50 -12.94
C ARG A 100 -6.47 10.74 -13.57
N GLU A 101 -6.61 9.47 -13.22
CA GLU A 101 -7.65 8.56 -13.69
C GLU A 101 -8.78 8.51 -12.66
N ASP A 102 -10.01 8.32 -13.12
CA ASP A 102 -11.12 8.03 -12.22
C ASP A 102 -11.09 6.53 -11.87
N TRP A 103 -11.14 6.21 -10.58
CA TRP A 103 -11.23 4.84 -10.08
C TRP A 103 -12.54 4.63 -9.35
N THR A 104 -13.22 3.50 -9.61
CA THR A 104 -14.54 3.22 -9.04
C THR A 104 -14.62 1.81 -8.50
N ASN A 105 -14.61 1.67 -7.16
CA ASN A 105 -14.64 0.37 -6.48
C ASN A 105 -13.48 -0.56 -6.88
N GLU A 106 -12.32 0.01 -7.14
CA GLU A 106 -11.13 -0.76 -7.53
C GLU A 106 -10.33 -1.19 -6.30
N ASP A 107 -9.77 -2.39 -6.31
CA ASP A 107 -8.84 -2.85 -5.30
C ASP A 107 -7.42 -2.42 -5.68
N VAL A 108 -6.85 -1.51 -4.88
CA VAL A 108 -5.57 -0.87 -5.19
C VAL A 108 -4.53 -1.31 -4.18
N VAL A 109 -3.48 -2.00 -4.65
CA VAL A 109 -2.32 -2.34 -3.83
C VAL A 109 -1.34 -1.18 -3.88
N VAL A 110 -0.99 -0.65 -2.72
CA VAL A 110 -0.02 0.44 -2.58
C VAL A 110 1.12 0.01 -1.69
N ARG A 111 2.30 0.51 -2.00
CA ARG A 111 3.52 0.32 -1.22
C ARG A 111 3.94 1.66 -0.65
N LEU A 112 4.13 1.71 0.65
CA LEU A 112 4.67 2.86 1.35
C LEU A 112 6.05 3.23 0.78
N ALA A 113 6.44 4.48 0.97
CA ALA A 113 7.71 4.97 0.45
C ALA A 113 8.90 4.18 1.03
N ASP A 114 10.02 4.18 0.32
CA ASP A 114 11.23 3.50 0.75
C ASP A 114 11.63 3.92 2.18
N GLY A 115 11.92 2.93 3.03
CA GLY A 115 12.26 3.13 4.43
C GLY A 115 11.09 3.54 5.34
N GLN A 116 9.85 3.56 4.86
CA GLN A 116 8.63 3.77 5.66
C GLN A 116 7.88 2.44 5.83
N THR A 117 7.43 2.15 7.05
CA THR A 117 6.58 1.00 7.36
C THR A 117 5.25 1.43 7.96
N VAL A 118 4.31 0.48 8.08
CA VAL A 118 3.00 0.71 8.73
C VAL A 118 3.12 1.15 10.20
N TYR A 119 4.26 0.91 10.84
CA TYR A 119 4.54 1.36 12.21
C TYR A 119 5.11 2.78 12.28
N ASP A 120 5.52 3.35 11.14
CA ASP A 120 6.12 4.68 11.06
C ASP A 120 5.10 5.76 10.66
N ILE A 121 3.83 5.36 10.46
CA ILE A 121 2.74 6.23 10.00
C ILE A 121 1.61 6.28 11.03
N GLU A 122 0.98 7.43 11.14
CA GLU A 122 -0.22 7.68 11.95
C GLU A 122 -1.47 7.90 11.08
N TRP A 123 -1.31 7.96 9.75
CA TRP A 123 -2.42 8.09 8.81
C TRP A 123 -2.05 7.63 7.39
N VAL A 124 -3.08 7.22 6.65
CA VAL A 124 -3.05 7.04 5.19
C VAL A 124 -4.14 7.91 4.59
N SER A 125 -3.79 8.76 3.62
CA SER A 125 -4.64 9.81 3.06
C SER A 125 -4.65 9.76 1.54
N VAL A 126 -5.79 10.14 0.96
CA VAL A 126 -5.88 10.67 -0.40
C VAL A 126 -5.61 12.17 -0.31
N PHE A 127 -4.48 12.61 -0.84
CA PHE A 127 -3.96 13.95 -0.59
C PHE A 127 -3.68 14.70 -1.90
N CYS A 128 -4.11 15.96 -1.97
CA CYS A 128 -3.69 16.88 -3.01
C CYS A 128 -2.37 17.53 -2.62
N TYR A 129 -1.29 17.11 -3.25
CA TYR A 129 0.03 17.60 -2.88
C TYR A 129 0.17 19.08 -3.23
N ASN A 130 -0.11 19.53 -4.45
CA ASN A 130 0.01 20.96 -4.84
C ASN A 130 -0.71 21.98 -3.93
N TYR A 131 -1.84 21.61 -3.31
CA TYR A 131 -2.64 22.53 -2.49
C TYR A 131 -2.59 22.19 -0.99
N SER A 132 -1.86 21.15 -0.60
CA SER A 132 -1.80 20.66 0.78
C SER A 132 -3.18 20.37 1.39
N VAL A 133 -4.06 19.71 0.64
CA VAL A 133 -5.43 19.41 1.08
C VAL A 133 -5.62 17.89 1.23
N ASP A 134 -6.11 17.48 2.39
CA ASP A 134 -6.60 16.12 2.63
C ASP A 134 -8.00 15.93 2.04
N PHE A 135 -8.16 14.94 1.16
CA PHE A 135 -9.47 14.60 0.61
C PHE A 135 -10.19 13.56 1.44
N ALA A 136 -9.47 12.61 2.03
CA ALA A 136 -9.99 11.59 2.93
C ALA A 136 -8.79 10.84 3.53
N HIS A 137 -8.83 10.55 4.83
CA HIS A 137 -7.79 9.75 5.47
C HIS A 137 -8.37 8.70 6.41
N LEU A 138 -7.55 7.70 6.72
CA LEU A 138 -7.75 6.78 7.82
C LEU A 138 -6.60 6.91 8.83
N PRO A 139 -6.91 7.02 10.14
CA PRO A 139 -5.88 7.02 11.16
C PRO A 139 -5.26 5.62 11.31
N VAL A 140 -3.95 5.58 11.55
CA VAL A 140 -3.18 4.36 11.79
C VAL A 140 -2.63 4.41 13.20
N SER A 141 -2.86 3.35 13.96
CA SER A 141 -2.30 3.19 15.31
C SER A 141 -1.92 1.74 15.51
N LEU A 142 -0.68 1.41 15.14
CA LEU A 142 -0.12 0.06 15.26
C LEU A 142 1.07 0.06 16.21
N ASP A 143 1.11 -0.94 17.08
CA ASP A 143 2.26 -1.21 17.96
C ASP A 143 3.02 -2.42 17.41
N ARG A 144 4.33 -2.25 17.17
CA ARG A 144 5.23 -3.30 16.66
C ARG A 144 5.28 -4.55 17.56
N ASN A 145 5.02 -4.40 18.85
CA ASN A 145 5.04 -5.50 19.81
C ASN A 145 3.69 -6.21 19.95
N VAL A 146 2.61 -5.61 19.45
CA VAL A 146 1.24 -6.13 19.56
C VAL A 146 0.74 -6.61 18.21
N ASN A 147 0.87 -5.78 17.18
CA ASN A 147 0.43 -6.04 15.83
C ASN A 147 1.59 -6.67 15.06
N LEU A 148 1.63 -7.99 14.96
CA LEU A 148 2.66 -8.70 14.21
C LEU A 148 2.31 -8.70 12.71
N VAL A 149 2.96 -7.83 11.94
CA VAL A 149 2.81 -7.72 10.50
C VAL A 149 3.99 -8.43 9.82
N PRO A 150 3.77 -9.23 8.76
CA PRO A 150 4.85 -9.84 7.99
C PRO A 150 5.87 -8.81 7.50
N ALA A 151 7.14 -9.19 7.44
CA ALA A 151 8.17 -8.34 6.85
C ALA A 151 7.93 -8.16 5.35
N TYR A 152 8.23 -6.97 4.83
CA TYR A 152 8.24 -6.72 3.39
C TYR A 152 9.30 -7.60 2.71
N LEU A 153 8.89 -8.28 1.65
CA LEU A 153 9.78 -9.05 0.78
C LEU A 153 9.88 -8.34 -0.57
N PRO A 154 11.04 -7.75 -0.91
CA PRO A 154 11.21 -7.16 -2.24
C PRO A 154 11.10 -8.24 -3.30
N GLU A 155 10.51 -7.91 -4.44
CA GLU A 155 10.41 -8.83 -5.56
C GLU A 155 11.80 -9.29 -5.99
N PHE A 156 11.96 -10.61 -6.14
CA PHE A 156 13.16 -11.20 -6.72
C PHE A 156 13.25 -10.80 -8.19
N ARG A 157 14.02 -9.76 -8.49
CA ARG A 157 14.34 -9.40 -9.88
C ARG A 157 15.20 -10.51 -10.50
N LYS A 158 14.62 -11.23 -11.47
CA LYS A 158 15.32 -12.27 -12.24
C LYS A 158 16.27 -11.70 -13.29
N THR A 159 16.18 -10.41 -13.56
CA THR A 159 16.96 -9.69 -14.57
C THR A 159 17.60 -8.45 -13.96
N ALA A 160 18.78 -8.09 -14.48
CA ALA A 160 19.41 -6.81 -14.13
C ALA A 160 18.42 -5.67 -14.43
N PRO A 161 18.38 -4.60 -13.60
CA PRO A 161 17.53 -3.46 -13.85
C PRO A 161 17.82 -2.91 -15.24
N PHE A 162 16.88 -3.13 -16.18
CA PHE A 162 16.92 -2.42 -17.44
C PHE A 162 16.68 -0.95 -17.10
N ARG A 163 17.60 -0.07 -17.53
CA ARG A 163 17.45 1.37 -17.34
C ARG A 163 16.35 1.84 -18.31
N GLU A 164 15.12 1.68 -17.89
CA GLU A 164 13.95 2.11 -18.64
C GLU A 164 14.04 3.64 -18.80
N ARG A 165 13.77 4.14 -20.01
CA ARG A 165 13.81 5.58 -20.26
C ARG A 165 12.75 6.22 -19.35
N ARG A 166 13.16 7.17 -18.51
CA ARG A 166 12.24 7.95 -17.65
C ARG A 166 11.08 8.46 -18.49
N ARG A 167 9.89 7.87 -18.33
CA ARG A 167 8.67 8.39 -18.93
C ARG A 167 8.21 9.52 -18.03
N ARG A 168 8.23 10.75 -18.54
CA ARG A 168 7.68 11.90 -17.83
C ARG A 168 6.19 11.67 -17.60
N CYS A 169 5.72 12.04 -16.42
CA CYS A 169 4.30 12.15 -16.17
C CYS A 169 3.69 13.11 -17.20
N PRO A 170 2.53 12.77 -17.76
CA PRO A 170 1.79 13.67 -18.64
C PRO A 170 1.31 14.92 -17.89
#